data_AF-A0A7V1SL63-F1
#
_entry.id   AF-A0A7V1SL63-F1
#
_cell.length_a   1.000
_cell.length_b   1.000
_cell.length_c   1.000
_cell.angle_alpha   90.00
_cell.angle_beta   90.00
_cell.angle_gamma   90.00
#
_symmetry.space_group_name_H-M   'P 1'
#
loop_
_entity.id
_entity.type
_entity.pdbx_description
1 polymer ?
#
loop_
_entity_poly.entity_id
_entity_poly.type
_entity_poly.pdbx_seq_one_letter_code
_entity_poly.pdbx_strand_id
1 'polypeptide(L)' 'AIRDWEKGCTCLPDLPRCVCGKEPLFKRLYRKGLRPLTGEIHGNPRARSALLRAAERI' A
#
# COMPACT_ATOMS: atom_id res chain seq x y z
N ALA A 1 3.55 5.77 3.19
CA ALA A 1 4.36 4.58 3.53
C ALA A 1 4.35 3.57 2.37
N ILE A 2 3.49 2.54 2.36
CA ILE A 2 3.54 1.49 1.32
C ILE A 2 3.34 2.02 -0.12
N ARG A 3 2.49 3.03 -0.30
CA ARG A 3 2.24 3.64 -1.62
C ARG A 3 3.47 4.37 -2.19
N ASP A 4 4.36 4.83 -1.33
CA ASP A 4 5.58 5.55 -1.74
C ASP A 4 6.67 4.59 -2.17
N TRP A 5 6.70 3.40 -1.57
CA TRP A 5 7.63 2.31 -1.92
C TRP A 5 7.23 1.55 -3.19
N GLU A 6 5.95 1.58 -3.55
CA GLU A 6 5.46 1.05 -4.83
C GLU A 6 5.69 2.03 -5.99
N LYS A 7 5.78 3.34 -5.71
CA LYS A 7 6.05 4.34 -6.75
C LYS A 7 7.50 4.24 -7.20
N GLY A 8 7.72 3.52 -8.30
CA GLY A 8 9.02 3.45 -8.97
C GLY A 8 9.51 4.81 -9.49
N CYS A 9 8.64 5.81 -9.68
CA CYS A 9 9.07 7.15 -10.09
C CYS A 9 8.40 8.23 -9.25
N THR A 10 9.19 9.21 -8.81
CA THR A 10 8.70 10.43 -8.15
C THR A 10 9.04 11.69 -8.95
N CYS A 11 9.51 11.56 -10.20
CA CYS A 11 9.78 12.70 -11.07
C CYS A 11 8.49 13.43 -11.45
N LEU A 12 8.61 14.72 -11.74
CA LEU A 12 7.53 15.48 -12.33
C LEU A 12 7.18 14.93 -13.74
N PRO A 13 5.90 14.94 -14.13
CA PRO A 13 5.48 14.48 -15.45
C PRO A 13 6.10 15.26 -16.62
N ASP A 14 6.46 16.52 -16.41
CA ASP A 14 7.07 17.40 -17.43
C ASP A 14 8.55 17.11 -17.71
N LEU A 15 9.20 16.19 -16.97
CA LEU A 15 10.59 15.85 -17.27
C LEU A 15 10.67 14.89 -18.46
N PRO A 16 11.46 15.22 -19.50
CA PRO A 16 11.61 14.38 -20.68
C PRO A 16 12.36 13.07 -20.41
N ARG A 17 13.03 12.93 -19.26
CA ARG A 17 13.73 11.71 -18.84
C ARG A 17 13.65 11.52 -17.33
N CYS A 18 13.54 10.27 -16.89
CA CYS A 18 13.60 9.93 -15.47
C CYS A 18 14.98 10.24 -14.90
N VAL A 19 15.02 11.04 -13.82
CA VAL A 19 16.26 11.38 -13.08
C VAL A 19 16.27 10.82 -11.66
N CYS A 20 15.15 10.24 -11.18
CA CYS A 20 15.04 9.81 -9.79
C CYS A 20 15.72 8.46 -9.50
N GLY A 21 15.97 7.64 -10.52
CA GLY A 21 16.65 6.34 -10.38
C GLY A 21 15.99 5.38 -9.37
N LYS A 22 14.74 5.63 -8.99
CA LYS A 22 14.03 4.82 -8.01
C LYS A 22 13.55 3.53 -8.67
N GLU A 23 13.74 2.43 -7.97
CA GLU A 23 13.16 1.14 -8.35
C GLU A 23 12.09 0.77 -7.32
N PRO A 24 10.93 0.26 -7.75
CA PRO A 24 9.88 -0.14 -6.83
C PRO A 24 10.36 -1.32 -5.99
N LEU A 25 10.49 -1.10 -4.67
CA LEU A 25 10.98 -2.11 -3.74
C LEU A 25 9.89 -3.08 -3.27
N PHE A 26 8.63 -2.64 -3.33
CA PHE A 26 7.50 -3.40 -2.82
C PHE A 26 6.30 -3.34 -3.77
N LYS A 27 5.60 -4.46 -3.91
CA LYS A 27 4.32 -4.58 -4.62
C LYS A 27 3.18 -4.71 -3.61
N ARG A 28 2.14 -3.88 -3.73
CA ARG A 28 0.98 -3.99 -2.83
C ARG A 28 0.16 -5.24 -3.12
N LEU A 29 -0.13 -6.02 -2.08
CA LEU A 29 -1.06 -7.14 -2.16
C LEU A 29 -2.52 -6.64 -2.15
N TYR A 30 -2.82 -5.63 -1.32
CA TYR A 30 -4.17 -5.04 -1.20
C TYR A 30 -4.14 -3.53 -1.47
N ARG A 31 -4.83 -3.07 -2.53
CA ARG A 31 -4.87 -1.63 -2.91
C ARG A 31 -5.55 -0.74 -1.87
N LYS A 32 -6.67 -1.19 -1.28
CA LYS A 32 -7.46 -0.46 -0.26
C LYS A 32 -7.22 -0.97 1.18
N GLY A 33 -6.51 -2.08 1.34
CA GLY A 33 -6.39 -2.81 2.61
C GLY A 33 -7.58 -3.74 2.86
N LEU A 34 -7.38 -4.75 3.71
CA LEU A 34 -8.41 -5.69 4.13
C LEU A 34 -9.14 -5.15 5.36
N ARG A 35 -10.48 -5.22 5.36
CA ARG A 35 -11.31 -4.89 6.52
C ARG A 35 -11.72 -6.17 7.26
N PRO A 36 -11.94 -6.09 8.58
CA PRO A 36 -12.47 -7.21 9.36
C PRO A 36 -13.86 -7.61 8.86
N LEU A 37 -14.18 -8.89 9.02
CA LEU A 37 -15.50 -9.44 8.69
C LEU A 37 -16.53 -9.06 9.76
N THR A 38 -17.81 -9.08 9.40
CA THR A 38 -18.90 -8.78 10.35
C THR A 38 -18.86 -9.71 11.57
N GLY A 39 -18.66 -11.02 11.38
CA GLY A 39 -18.53 -11.98 12.49
C GLY A 39 -17.37 -11.67 13.44
N GLU A 40 -16.24 -11.21 12.90
CA GLU A 40 -15.07 -10.80 13.69
C GLU A 40 -15.35 -9.55 14.51
N ILE A 41 -16.10 -8.59 13.97
CA ILE A 41 -16.51 -7.38 14.70
C ILE A 41 -17.45 -7.74 15.87
N HIS A 42 -18.32 -8.73 15.71
CA HIS A 42 -19.22 -9.16 16.79
C HIS A 42 -18.45 -9.89 17.91
N GLY A 43 -17.49 -10.76 17.57
CA GLY A 43 -16.64 -11.44 18.55
C GLY A 43 -15.53 -10.55 19.14
N ASN A 44 -15.13 -9.50 18.43
CA ASN A 44 -14.12 -8.54 18.83
C ASN A 44 -14.49 -7.11 18.36
N PRO A 45 -15.33 -6.38 19.12
CA PRO A 45 -15.75 -5.02 18.75
C PRO A 45 -14.61 -4.02 18.54
N ARG A 46 -13.44 -4.27 19.16
CA ARG A 46 -12.24 -3.43 18.97
C ARG A 46 -11.64 -3.57 17.58
N ALA A 47 -11.91 -4.66 16.87
CA ALA A 47 -11.44 -4.87 15.50
C ALA A 47 -12.13 -3.95 14.49
N ARG A 48 -13.27 -3.31 14.81
CA ARG A 48 -14.10 -2.54 13.86
C ARG A 48 -13.36 -1.50 13.01
N SER A 49 -12.26 -0.95 13.53
CA SER A 49 -11.43 0.06 12.86
C SER A 49 -10.14 -0.48 12.26
N ALA A 50 -9.88 -1.79 12.41
CA ALA A 50 -8.69 -2.42 11.86
C ALA A 50 -8.69 -2.35 10.33
N LEU A 51 -7.52 -2.06 9.77
CA LEU A 51 -7.29 -2.06 8.33
C LEU A 51 -5.92 -2.71 8.06
N LEU A 52 -5.94 -3.94 7.57
CA LEU A 52 -4.71 -4.67 7.27
C LEU A 52 -4.16 -4.21 5.91
N ARG A 53 -2.89 -3.80 5.91
CA ARG A 53 -2.15 -3.42 4.71
C ARG A 53 -0.91 -4.28 4.61
N ALA A 54 -0.72 -4.94 3.47
CA ALA A 54 0.41 -5.82 3.22
C ALA A 54 1.01 -5.54 1.84
N ALA A 55 2.31 -5.74 1.73
CA ALA A 55 3.07 -5.62 0.49
C ALA A 55 4.15 -6.71 0.44
N GLU A 56 4.45 -7.19 -0.75
CA GLU A 56 5.50 -8.16 -1.04
C GLU A 56 6.75 -7.43 -1.52
N ARG A 57 7.93 -7.88 -1.08
CA ARG A 57 9.21 -7.33 -1.54
C ARG A 57 9.55 -7.94 -2.90
N ILE A 58 9.95 -7.09 -3.86
CA ILE A 58 10.41 -7.48 -5.20
C ILE A 58 11.91 -7.78 -5.16
#